data_AF-A0A1N7IW52-F1
#
_entry.id   AF-A0A1N7IW52-F1
#
_cell.length_a   1.000
_cell.length_b   1.000
_cell.length_c   1.000
_cell.angle_alpha   90.00
_cell.angle_beta   90.00
_cell.angle_gamma   90.00
#
_symmetry.space_group_name_H-M   'P 1'
#
loop_
_entity.id
_entity.type
_entity.pdbx_description
1 polymer ?
#
loop_
_entity_poly.entity_id
_entity_poly.type
_entity_poly.pdbx_seq_one_letter_code
_entity_poly.pdbx_strand_id
1 'polypeptide(L)' 'MRTEEKCFRELIELCRSPGFAHAIAMFCFRDNWIGFKDRMTGQLIADKKTPQRLVRTEIASLIGGLLARDRGAV' A
#
# COMPACT_ATOMS: atom_id res chain seq x y z
N MET A 1 -0.93 -25.40 2.21
CA MET A 1 -1.19 -24.12 2.91
C MET A 1 0.04 -23.23 2.74
N ARG A 2 -0.10 -21.92 2.46
CA ARG A 2 1.05 -20.99 2.42
C ARG A 2 1.41 -20.60 3.86
N THR A 3 2.70 -20.58 4.20
CA THR A 3 3.17 -20.04 5.49
C THR A 3 3.24 -18.52 5.43
N GLU A 4 3.18 -17.88 6.59
CA GLU A 4 3.29 -16.42 6.71
C GLU A 4 4.61 -15.91 6.12
N GLU A 5 5.73 -16.57 6.43
CA GLU A 5 7.05 -16.20 5.93
C GLU A 5 7.13 -16.28 4.41
N LYS A 6 6.50 -17.31 3.82
CA LYS A 6 6.44 -17.45 2.36
C LYS A 6 5.65 -16.30 1.74
N CYS A 7 4.50 -15.94 2.31
CA CYS A 7 3.70 -14.82 1.83
C CYS A 7 4.46 -13.49 1.90
N PHE A 8 5.13 -13.20 3.01
CA PHE A 8 5.88 -11.95 3.16
C PHE A 8 7.08 -11.87 2.23
N ARG A 9 7.81 -12.97 2.04
CA ARG A 9 8.93 -13.01 1.09
C ARG A 9 8.46 -12.70 -0.33
N GLU A 10 7.41 -13.38 -0.79
CA GLU A 10 6.84 -13.17 -2.14
C GLU A 10 6.29 -11.74 -2.29
N LEU A 11 5.71 -11.16 -1.22
CA LEU A 11 5.24 -9.77 -1.23
C LEU A 11 6.40 -8.77 -1.35
N ILE A 12 7.51 -8.99 -0.65
CA ILE A 12 8.71 -8.13 -0.74
C ILE A 12 9.33 -8.23 -2.14
N GLU A 13 9.45 -9.45 -2.69
CA GLU A 13 9.90 -9.67 -4.07
C GLU A 13 9.04 -8.90 -5.08
N LEU A 14 7.72 -8.97 -4.92
CA LEU A 14 6.77 -8.22 -5.74
C LEU A 14 6.98 -6.70 -5.59
N CYS A 15 7.11 -6.20 -4.36
CA CYS A 15 7.33 -4.78 -4.09
C CYS A 15 8.59 -4.23 -4.79
N ARG A 16 9.62 -5.06 -4.94
CA ARG A 16 10.90 -4.71 -5.60
C ARG A 16 10.91 -5.01 -7.10
N SER A 17 9.88 -5.65 -7.63
CA SER A 17 9.83 -5.97 -9.05
C SER A 17 9.77 -4.70 -9.91
N PRO A 18 10.41 -4.69 -11.09
CA PRO A 18 10.39 -3.52 -11.97
C PRO A 18 8.97 -3.04 -12.24
N GLY A 19 8.74 -1.75 -12.01
CA GLY A 19 7.44 -1.10 -12.25
C GLY A 19 6.45 -1.16 -11.09
N PHE A 20 6.63 -2.01 -10.08
CA PHE A 20 5.67 -2.13 -8.98
C PHE A 20 5.62 -0.89 -8.07
N ALA A 21 6.69 -0.09 -8.04
CA ALA A 21 6.67 1.23 -7.41
C ALA A 21 5.53 2.13 -7.94
N HIS A 22 5.16 2.02 -9.22
CA HIS A 22 4.03 2.75 -9.79
C HIS A 22 2.68 2.22 -9.27
N ALA A 23 2.55 0.91 -9.03
CA ALA A 23 1.36 0.35 -8.41
C ALA A 23 1.19 0.87 -6.98
N ILE A 24 2.29 0.91 -6.20
CA ILE A 24 2.30 1.53 -4.86
C ILE A 24 1.90 3.01 -4.94
N ALA A 25 2.44 3.77 -5.89
CA ALA A 25 2.07 5.17 -6.10
C ALA A 25 0.56 5.33 -6.42
N MET A 26 0.01 4.45 -7.25
CA MET A 26 -1.43 4.42 -7.54
C MET A 26 -2.27 4.09 -6.30
N PHE A 27 -1.82 3.20 -5.42
CA PHE A 27 -2.51 2.95 -4.14
C PHE A 27 -2.46 4.18 -3.24
N CYS A 28 -1.31 4.85 -3.14
CA CYS A 28 -1.21 6.12 -2.40
C CYS A 28 -2.24 7.14 -2.91
N PHE A 29 -2.35 7.32 -4.23
CA PHE A 29 -3.29 8.25 -4.83
C PHE A 29 -4.76 7.83 -4.63
N ARG A 30 -5.09 6.56 -4.91
CA ARG A 30 -6.47 6.06 -4.85
C ARG A 30 -7.02 6.04 -3.42
N ASP A 31 -6.19 5.66 -2.46
CA ASP A 31 -6.65 5.26 -1.12
C ASP A 31 -6.36 6.29 -0.05
N ASN A 32 -5.28 7.08 -0.18
CA ASN A 32 -4.94 8.13 0.80
C ASN A 32 -5.39 9.54 0.38
N TRP A 33 -5.87 9.74 -0.86
CA TRP A 33 -6.31 11.06 -1.32
C TRP A 33 -7.83 11.25 -1.27
N ILE A 34 -8.25 12.37 -0.67
CA ILE A 34 -9.64 12.84 -0.70
C ILE A 34 -9.69 14.12 -1.53
N GLY A 35 -10.16 14.00 -2.77
CA GLY A 35 -10.44 15.16 -3.61
C GLY A 35 -11.73 15.83 -3.13
N PHE A 36 -11.68 17.15 -2.93
CA PHE A 36 -12.84 17.98 -2.66
C PHE A 36 -12.74 19.23 -3.54
N LYS A 37 -13.88 19.77 -3.97
CA LYS A 37 -13.92 20.96 -4.81
C LYS A 37 -13.89 22.22 -3.95
N ASP A 38 -15.02 22.54 -3.32
CA ASP A 38 -15.21 23.80 -2.62
C ASP A 38 -15.21 23.63 -1.08
N ARG A 39 -15.73 22.49 -0.58
CA ARG A 39 -15.82 22.22 0.85
C ARG A 39 -15.60 20.74 1.17
N MET A 40 -14.78 20.47 2.17
CA MET A 40 -14.65 19.13 2.76
C MET A 40 -15.81 18.90 3.75
N THR A 41 -16.55 17.80 3.57
CA THR A 41 -17.69 17.44 4.43
C THR A 41 -17.44 16.10 5.13
N GLY A 42 -18.13 15.86 6.25
CA GLY A 42 -18.04 14.57 6.95
C GLY A 42 -18.48 13.40 6.07
N GLN A 43 -19.54 13.58 5.26
CA GLN A 43 -20.00 12.57 4.32
C GLN A 43 -18.93 12.20 3.28
N LEU A 44 -18.23 13.20 2.71
CA LEU A 44 -17.16 12.97 1.76
C LEU A 44 -16.03 12.09 2.34
N ILE A 45 -15.71 12.29 3.63
CA ILE A 45 -14.71 11.49 4.33
C ILE A 45 -15.27 10.08 4.62
N ALA A 46 -16.55 9.98 5.00
CA ALA A 46 -17.20 8.71 5.28
C ALA A 46 -17.27 7.81 4.03
N ASP A 47 -17.64 8.37 2.87
CA ASP A 47 -17.78 7.64 1.59
C ASP A 47 -16.45 7.09 1.07
N LYS A 48 -15.32 7.60 1.57
CA LYS A 48 -13.99 7.09 1.22
C LYS A 48 -13.66 5.77 1.93
N LYS A 49 -14.41 5.40 2.97
CA LYS A 49 -14.24 4.12 3.68
C LYS A 49 -14.91 3.01 2.90
N THR A 50 -14.11 2.21 2.20
CA THR A 50 -14.56 0.98 1.53
C THR A 50 -13.60 -0.16 1.89
N PRO A 51 -14.11 -1.39 2.11
CA PRO A 51 -13.27 -2.55 2.43
C PRO A 51 -12.28 -2.93 1.33
N GLN A 52 -12.44 -2.40 0.11
CA GLN A 52 -11.58 -2.72 -1.04
C GLN A 52 -10.33 -1.83 -1.13
N ARG A 53 -10.18 -0.83 -0.25
CA ARG A 53 -9.02 0.08 -0.22
C ARG A 53 -8.02 -0.37 0.84
N LEU A 54 -6.75 -0.17 0.53
CA LEU A 54 -5.69 -0.37 1.50
C LEU A 54 -5.73 0.74 2.54
N VAL A 55 -5.57 0.37 3.82
CA VAL A 55 -5.34 1.36 4.87
C VAL A 55 -3.91 1.88 4.80
N ARG A 56 -3.69 3.06 5.36
CA ARG A 56 -2.38 3.74 5.30
C ARG A 56 -1.22 2.89 5.82
N THR A 57 -1.46 2.03 6.82
CA THR A 57 -0.46 1.11 7.37
C THR A 57 -0.09 0.01 6.39
N GLU A 58 -1.03 -0.53 5.62
CA GLU A 58 -0.74 -1.53 4.58
C GLU A 58 0.11 -0.91 3.46
N ILE A 59 -0.25 0.30 3.01
CA ILE A 59 0.53 1.04 2.01
C ILE A 59 1.95 1.34 2.53
N ALA A 60 2.08 1.75 3.79
CA ALA A 60 3.39 1.96 4.42
C ALA A 60 4.22 0.67 4.46
N SER A 61 3.60 -0.49 4.71
CA SER A 61 4.27 -1.79 4.64
C SER A 61 4.76 -2.13 3.23
N LEU A 62 3.97 -1.82 2.18
CA LEU A 62 4.40 -1.99 0.79
C LEU A 62 5.59 -1.09 0.44
N ILE A 63 5.55 0.18 0.86
CA ILE A 63 6.69 1.10 0.72
C ILE A 63 7.91 0.55 1.48
N GLY A 64 7.69 0.02 2.67
CA GLY A 64 8.71 -0.68 3.45
C GLY A 64 9.32 -1.85 2.69
N GLY A 65 8.51 -2.69 2.03
CA GLY A 65 9.00 -3.80 1.19
C GLY A 65 9.83 -3.33 -0.01
N LEU A 66 9.41 -2.23 -0.65
CA LEU A 66 10.14 -1.59 -1.75
C LEU A 66 11.51 -1.05 -1.29
N LEU A 67 11.57 -0.42 -0.11
CA LEU A 67 12.77 0.26 0.39
C LEU A 67 13.64 -0.60 1.31
N ALA A 68 13.11 -1.72 1.82
CA ALA A 68 13.82 -2.61 2.71
C ALA A 68 15.12 -3.05 2.04
N ARG A 69 16.22 -3.00 2.77
CA ARG A 69 17.47 -3.63 2.33
C ARG A 69 17.33 -5.13 2.54
N ASP A 70 17.83 -5.93 1.62
CA ASP A 70 18.12 -7.32 1.96
C ASP A 70 19.15 -7.31 3.09
N ARG A 71 18.68 -7.57 4.30
CA ARG A 71 19.56 -8.06 5.34
C ARG A 71 19.81 -9.51 4.95
N GLY A 72 20.84 -9.71 4.12
CA GLY A 72 21.31 -11.05 3.78
C GLY A 72 21.45 -11.87 5.06
N ALA A 73 21.15 -13.15 4.95
CA ALA A 73 21.36 -14.13 6.01
C ALA A 73 22.75 -13.90 6.65
N VAL A 74 22.73 -13.48 7.92
CA VAL A 74 23.86 -13.61 8.84
C VAL A 74 23.67 -14.94 9.54
#